data_AF-A0A6P8MKT2-F1
#
_entry.id   AF-A0A6P8MKT2-F1
#
_cell.length_a   1.000
_cell.length_b   1.000
_cell.length_c   1.000
_cell.angle_alpha   90.00
_cell.angle_beta   90.00
_cell.angle_gamma   90.00
#
_symmetry.space_group_name_H-M   'P 1'
#
loop_
_entity.id
_entity.type
_entity.pdbx_description
1 polymer ?
#
loop_
_entity_poly.entity_id
_entity_poly.type
_entity_poly.pdbx_seq_one_letter_code
_entity_poly.pdbx_strand_id
1 'polypeptide(L)'
;MLLQLLADFLSLITIGMCFVLKIPQILNLLTAKSADQISVVGLLLELTSYTVMASYNFTNGYSILSYLEYPVILLQEYILIFLVLKYLNKINTFSILVSILYIAISISFAMQLIPKVVLTILAPLCTPISVSSKVVQLVAIFRAKNADTVSPITWFISAFTNLTRVFTIWMDSADILLLGNFIISVILSSSIMFSAIYYRRHRVKQN
;
A
#
# COMPACT_ATOMS: atom_id res chain seq x y z
N MET A 1 7.36 25.87 12.54
CA MET A 1 6.36 25.50 13.58
C MET A 1 5.00 25.18 12.98
N LEU A 2 4.33 26.11 12.29
CA LEU A 2 2.98 25.87 11.71
C LEU A 2 2.97 24.70 10.68
N LEU A 3 3.96 24.66 9.78
CA LEU A 3 4.06 23.59 8.76
C LEU A 3 4.32 22.21 9.37
N GLN A 4 5.10 22.14 10.45
CA GLN A 4 5.37 20.88 11.18
C GLN A 4 4.08 20.37 11.84
N LEU A 5 3.34 21.24 12.52
CA LEU A 5 2.04 20.92 13.12
C LEU A 5 1.05 20.41 12.08
N LEU A 6 1.07 20.98 10.88
CA LEU A 6 0.25 20.55 9.76
C LEU A 6 0.65 19.13 9.30
N ALA A 7 1.95 18.86 9.20
CA ALA A 7 2.47 17.53 8.86
C ALA A 7 2.07 16.47 9.91
N ASP A 8 2.23 16.78 11.20
CA ASP A 8 1.84 15.89 12.30
C ASP A 8 0.33 15.60 12.28
N PHE A 9 -0.48 16.63 12.04
CA PHE A 9 -1.94 16.50 11.92
C PHE A 9 -2.35 15.60 10.74
N LEU A 10 -1.71 15.77 9.58
CA LEU A 10 -1.93 14.91 8.41
C LEU A 10 -1.50 13.47 8.66
N SER A 11 -0.38 13.26 9.34
CA SER A 11 0.10 11.93 9.74
C SER A 11 -0.90 11.25 10.67
N LEU A 12 -1.43 11.95 11.68
CA LEU A 12 -2.45 11.43 12.59
C LEU A 12 -3.74 11.03 11.86
N ILE A 13 -4.22 11.86 10.94
CA ILE A 13 -5.38 11.53 10.11
C ILE A 13 -5.11 10.26 9.30
N THR A 14 -3.93 10.17 8.68
CA THR A 14 -3.57 9.02 7.86
C THR A 14 -3.54 7.74 8.70
N ILE A 15 -2.87 7.77 9.86
CA ILE A 15 -2.82 6.66 10.81
C ILE A 15 -4.25 6.25 11.22
N GLY A 16 -5.11 7.23 11.54
CA GLY A 16 -6.51 7.01 11.87
C GLY A 16 -7.28 6.26 10.78
N MET A 17 -7.11 6.65 9.51
CA MET A 17 -7.72 5.95 8.38
C MET A 17 -7.14 4.53 8.19
N CYS A 18 -5.86 4.34 8.45
CA CYS A 18 -5.19 3.04 8.31
C CYS A 18 -5.73 1.99 9.28
N PHE A 19 -6.30 2.36 10.45
CA PHE A 19 -6.94 1.43 11.37
C PHE A 19 -8.15 0.68 10.79
N VAL A 20 -8.82 1.27 9.80
CA VAL A 20 -10.02 0.69 9.19
C VAL A 20 -9.80 0.22 7.76
N LEU A 21 -8.57 0.36 7.24
CA LEU A 21 -8.26 0.17 5.83
C LEU A 21 -8.61 -1.23 5.31
N LYS A 22 -8.32 -2.27 6.09
CA LYS A 22 -8.56 -3.67 5.69
C LYS A 22 -9.86 -4.25 6.23
N ILE A 23 -10.55 -3.53 7.13
CA ILE A 23 -11.80 -3.98 7.76
C ILE A 23 -12.88 -4.32 6.71
N PRO A 24 -13.17 -3.50 5.68
CA PRO A 24 -14.17 -3.84 4.68
C PRO A 24 -13.87 -5.16 3.95
N GLN A 25 -12.59 -5.39 3.64
CA GLN A 25 -12.14 -6.61 2.97
C GLN A 25 -12.31 -7.84 3.88
N ILE A 26 -11.97 -7.71 5.16
CA ILE A 26 -12.18 -8.75 6.18
C ILE A 26 -13.66 -9.07 6.36
N LEU A 27 -14.51 -8.05 6.48
CA LEU A 27 -15.96 -8.24 6.64
C LEU A 27 -16.57 -8.94 5.43
N ASN A 28 -16.24 -8.51 4.21
CA ASN A 28 -16.72 -9.15 2.99
C ASN A 28 -16.33 -10.63 2.95
N LEU A 29 -15.10 -10.96 3.37
CA LEU A 29 -14.62 -12.33 3.42
C LEU A 29 -15.38 -13.18 4.46
N LEU A 30 -15.65 -12.63 5.64
CA LEU A 30 -16.43 -13.31 6.69
C LEU A 30 -17.88 -13.54 6.26
N THR A 31 -18.49 -12.58 5.56
CA THR A 31 -19.85 -12.70 5.02
C THR A 31 -19.93 -13.71 3.89
N ALA A 32 -19.00 -13.65 2.92
CA ALA A 32 -18.99 -14.54 1.76
C ALA A 32 -18.55 -15.96 2.12
N LYS A 33 -17.74 -16.14 3.18
CA LYS A 33 -17.09 -17.41 3.57
C LYS A 33 -16.31 -18.09 2.43
N SER A 34 -15.88 -17.32 1.43
CA SER A 34 -15.03 -17.76 0.32
C SER A 34 -14.00 -16.68 0.03
N ALA A 35 -12.77 -17.11 -0.29
CA ALA A 35 -11.66 -16.26 -0.66
C ALA A 35 -11.23 -16.44 -2.13
N ASP A 36 -12.06 -17.07 -2.97
CA ASP A 36 -11.68 -17.46 -4.34
C ASP A 36 -11.28 -16.27 -5.24
N GLN A 37 -11.79 -15.08 -4.93
CA GLN A 37 -11.51 -13.84 -5.67
C GLN A 37 -10.29 -13.08 -5.13
N ILE A 38 -9.70 -13.51 -4.02
CA ILE A 38 -8.60 -12.80 -3.36
C ILE A 38 -7.26 -13.44 -3.74
N SER A 39 -6.39 -12.65 -4.35
CA SER A 39 -5.05 -13.10 -4.74
C SER A 39 -4.13 -13.23 -3.52
N VAL A 40 -3.80 -14.47 -3.14
CA VAL A 40 -2.81 -14.75 -2.06
C VAL A 40 -1.46 -14.10 -2.38
N VAL A 41 -1.01 -14.14 -3.63
CA VAL A 41 0.25 -13.51 -4.05
C VAL A 41 0.18 -11.99 -3.87
N GLY A 42 -0.95 -11.38 -4.20
CA GLY A 42 -1.17 -9.95 -3.97
C GLY A 42 -1.04 -9.57 -2.50
N LEU A 43 -1.70 -10.32 -1.61
CA LEU A 43 -1.60 -10.10 -0.15
C LEU A 43 -0.18 -10.27 0.37
N LEU A 44 0.57 -11.26 -0.12
CA LEU A 44 1.97 -11.46 0.29
C LEU A 44 2.90 -10.33 -0.20
N LEU A 45 2.63 -9.77 -1.39
CA LEU A 45 3.35 -8.61 -1.91
C LEU A 45 3.05 -7.35 -1.09
N GLU A 46 1.78 -7.15 -0.71
CA GLU A 46 1.38 -6.06 0.20
C GLU A 46 2.05 -6.20 1.57
N LEU A 47 1.95 -7.39 2.17
CA LEU A 47 2.59 -7.73 3.44
C LEU A 47 4.10 -7.42 3.41
N THR A 48 4.79 -7.88 2.36
CA THR A 48 6.23 -7.64 2.18
C THR A 48 6.52 -6.15 2.06
N SER A 49 5.71 -5.41 1.29
CA SER A 49 5.90 -3.97 1.07
C SER A 49 5.73 -3.16 2.35
N TYR A 50 4.69 -3.43 3.13
CA TYR A 50 4.47 -2.75 4.41
C TYR A 50 5.57 -3.07 5.42
N THR A 51 6.07 -4.30 5.46
CA THR A 51 7.18 -4.68 6.36
C THR A 51 8.49 -4.03 5.97
N VAL A 52 8.86 -4.06 4.69
CA VAL A 52 10.08 -3.39 4.21
C VAL A 52 10.02 -1.90 4.55
N MET A 53 8.87 -1.26 4.33
CA MET A 53 8.71 0.17 4.61
C MET A 53 8.75 0.47 6.11
N ALA A 54 8.07 -0.32 6.94
CA ALA A 54 8.13 -0.20 8.40
C ALA A 54 9.56 -0.37 8.92
N SER A 55 10.26 -1.43 8.48
CA SER A 55 11.63 -1.71 8.87
C SER A 55 12.60 -0.63 8.36
N TYR A 56 12.43 -0.13 7.15
CA TYR A 56 13.27 0.94 6.61
C TYR A 56 13.15 2.23 7.42
N ASN A 57 11.92 2.67 7.72
CA ASN A 57 11.69 3.88 8.52
C ASN A 57 12.21 3.71 9.96
N PHE A 58 11.96 2.55 10.57
CA PHE A 58 12.45 2.23 11.92
C PHE A 58 13.98 2.19 11.99
N THR A 59 14.64 1.51 11.04
CA THR A 59 16.10 1.36 11.04
C THR A 59 16.83 2.65 10.68
N ASN A 60 16.21 3.58 9.94
CA ASN A 60 16.73 4.92 9.70
C ASN A 60 16.42 5.92 10.84
N GLY A 61 15.69 5.50 11.88
CA GLY A 61 15.43 6.34 13.05
C GLY A 61 14.47 7.50 12.76
N TYR A 62 13.57 7.35 11.79
CA TYR A 62 12.57 8.37 11.48
C TYR A 62 11.51 8.47 12.57
N SER A 63 10.80 9.61 12.61
CA SER A 63 9.74 9.86 13.59
C SER A 63 8.66 8.79 13.50
N ILE A 64 8.19 8.31 14.65
CA ILE A 64 7.15 7.28 14.74
C ILE A 64 5.90 7.70 13.97
N LEU A 65 5.50 8.96 14.06
CA LEU A 65 4.31 9.48 13.36
C LEU A 65 4.42 9.36 11.83
N SER A 66 5.64 9.39 11.28
CA SER A 66 5.84 9.31 9.83
C SER A 66 5.55 7.91 9.27
N TYR A 67 5.67 6.85 10.08
CA TYR A 67 5.57 5.45 9.62
C TYR A 67 4.66 4.54 10.45
N LEU A 68 4.03 5.01 11.52
CA LEU A 68 3.16 4.21 12.41
C LEU A 68 1.98 3.55 11.68
N GLU A 69 1.59 4.08 10.53
CA GLU A 69 0.59 3.46 9.66
C GLU A 69 0.96 2.04 9.22
N TYR A 70 2.24 1.76 8.94
CA TYR A 70 2.64 0.45 8.42
C TYR A 70 2.45 -0.66 9.45
N PRO A 71 2.90 -0.53 10.73
CA PRO A 71 2.53 -1.47 11.79
C PRO A 71 1.02 -1.66 11.96
N VAL A 72 0.23 -0.58 11.90
CA VAL A 72 -1.24 -0.65 12.05
C VAL A 72 -1.89 -1.44 10.91
N ILE A 73 -1.43 -1.25 9.67
CA ILE A 73 -1.91 -2.00 8.50
C ILE A 73 -1.48 -3.46 8.60
N LEU A 74 -0.22 -3.73 8.97
CA LEU A 74 0.33 -5.10 9.07
C LEU A 74 -0.50 -5.99 10.01
N LEU A 75 -0.97 -5.46 11.13
CA LEU A 75 -1.82 -6.20 12.06
C LEU A 75 -3.12 -6.69 11.39
N GLN A 76 -3.77 -5.83 10.62
CA GLN A 76 -4.98 -6.22 9.89
C GLN A 76 -4.66 -7.14 8.71
N GLU A 77 -3.52 -6.94 8.05
CA GLU A 77 -3.06 -7.77 6.93
C GLU A 77 -2.80 -9.22 7.37
N TYR A 78 -2.23 -9.44 8.56
CA TYR A 78 -2.07 -10.78 9.13
C TYR A 78 -3.40 -11.49 9.34
N ILE A 79 -4.40 -10.78 9.88
CA ILE A 79 -5.75 -11.32 10.09
C ILE A 79 -6.36 -11.70 8.73
N LEU A 80 -6.26 -10.82 7.74
CA LEU A 80 -6.79 -11.04 6.41
C LEU A 80 -6.14 -12.25 5.72
N ILE A 81 -4.80 -12.34 5.72
CA ILE A 81 -4.06 -13.46 5.13
C ILE A 81 -4.45 -14.79 5.80
N PHE A 82 -4.55 -14.81 7.13
CA PHE A 82 -4.98 -16.00 7.87
C PHE A 82 -6.38 -16.45 7.43
N LEU A 83 -7.34 -15.54 7.37
CA LEU A 83 -8.71 -15.85 6.94
C LEU A 83 -8.74 -16.34 5.49
N VAL A 84 -7.98 -15.72 4.58
CA VAL A 84 -7.90 -16.14 3.18
C VAL A 84 -7.34 -17.56 3.07
N LEU A 85 -6.23 -17.86 3.74
CA LEU A 85 -5.65 -19.21 3.73
C LEU A 85 -6.61 -20.23 4.35
N LYS A 86 -7.37 -19.85 5.38
CA LYS A 86 -8.39 -20.69 6.01
C LYS A 86 -9.51 -21.03 5.03
N TYR A 87 -10.10 -20.04 4.36
CA TYR A 87 -11.22 -20.27 3.43
C TYR A 87 -10.78 -20.97 2.14
N LEU A 88 -9.52 -20.84 1.73
CA LEU A 88 -8.95 -21.60 0.60
C LEU A 88 -8.50 -23.03 0.98
N ASN A 89 -8.63 -23.45 2.24
CA ASN A 89 -8.08 -24.70 2.76
C ASN A 89 -6.56 -24.87 2.48
N LYS A 90 -5.81 -23.76 2.51
CA LYS A 90 -4.36 -23.72 2.24
C LYS A 90 -3.50 -23.67 3.51
N ILE A 91 -4.12 -23.79 4.68
CA ILE A 91 -3.38 -23.92 5.94
C ILE A 91 -2.80 -25.33 6.03
N ASN A 92 -1.50 -25.43 5.74
CA ASN A 92 -0.72 -26.66 5.83
C ASN A 92 0.66 -26.37 6.46
N THR A 93 1.45 -27.42 6.73
CA THR A 93 2.79 -27.30 7.33
C THR A 93 3.69 -26.34 6.57
N PHE A 94 3.58 -26.30 5.23
CA PHE A 94 4.35 -25.39 4.40
C PHE A 94 3.97 -23.92 4.65
N SER A 95 2.68 -23.59 4.68
CA SER A 95 2.21 -22.22 4.99
C SER A 95 2.63 -21.74 6.38
N ILE A 96 2.63 -22.65 7.37
CA ILE A 96 3.08 -22.35 8.73
C ILE A 96 4.58 -22.09 8.73
N LEU A 97 5.37 -22.94 8.06
CA LEU A 97 6.81 -22.76 7.94
C LEU A 97 7.17 -21.43 7.26
N VAL A 98 6.50 -21.09 6.16
CA VAL A 98 6.69 -19.81 5.46
C VAL A 98 6.36 -18.63 6.38
N SER A 99 5.28 -18.73 7.18
CA SER A 99 4.89 -17.69 8.13
C SER A 99 5.94 -17.51 9.23
N ILE A 100 6.48 -18.61 9.78
CA ILE A 100 7.54 -18.57 10.79
C ILE A 100 8.82 -17.94 10.21
N LEU A 101 9.24 -18.36 9.01
CA LEU A 101 10.40 -17.79 8.33
C LEU A 101 10.24 -16.29 8.08
N TYR A 102 9.07 -15.88 7.63
CA TYR A 102 8.74 -14.47 7.42
C TYR A 102 8.82 -13.65 8.71
N ILE A 103 8.28 -14.16 9.83
CA ILE A 103 8.37 -13.50 11.13
C ILE A 103 9.83 -13.41 11.59
N ALA A 104 10.62 -14.48 11.43
CA ALA A 104 12.03 -14.50 11.80
C ALA A 104 12.86 -13.46 11.01
N ILE A 105 12.60 -13.31 9.71
CA ILE A 105 13.23 -12.29 8.86
C ILE A 105 12.82 -10.88 9.33
N SER A 106 11.54 -10.68 9.61
CA SER A 106 11.00 -9.38 10.08
C SER A 106 11.64 -8.97 11.42
N ILE A 107 11.79 -9.91 12.35
CA ILE A 107 12.48 -9.69 13.64
C ILE A 107 13.96 -9.39 13.41
N SER A 108 14.60 -10.07 12.46
CA SER A 108 16.02 -9.84 12.13
C SER A 108 16.28 -8.43 11.60
N PHE A 109 15.35 -7.86 10.82
CA PHE A 109 15.39 -6.43 10.46
C PHE A 109 15.22 -5.52 11.67
N ALA A 110 14.27 -5.81 12.57
CA ALA A 110 14.03 -5.00 13.77
C ALA A 110 15.23 -5.03 14.74
N MET A 111 15.88 -6.18 14.90
CA MET A 111 17.10 -6.34 15.70
C MET A 111 18.37 -5.82 15.01
N GLN A 112 18.24 -5.29 13.78
CA GLN A 112 19.38 -4.80 12.97
C GLN A 112 20.46 -5.86 12.72
N LEU A 113 20.09 -7.15 12.74
CA LEU A 113 20.99 -8.27 12.40
C LEU A 113 21.30 -8.27 10.90
N ILE A 114 20.37 -7.76 10.08
CA ILE A 114 20.54 -7.61 8.63
C ILE A 114 21.01 -6.18 8.34
N PRO A 115 22.05 -5.99 7.50
CA PRO A 115 22.51 -4.67 7.12
C PRO A 115 21.42 -3.80 6.49
N LYS A 116 21.36 -2.53 6.89
CA LYS A 116 20.38 -1.54 6.38
C LYS A 116 20.43 -1.34 4.86
N VAL A 117 21.56 -1.67 4.23
CA VAL A 117 21.72 -1.65 2.76
C VAL A 117 20.67 -2.52 2.08
N VAL A 118 20.30 -3.66 2.67
CA VAL A 118 19.26 -4.55 2.13
C VAL A 118 17.93 -3.80 2.06
N LEU A 119 17.53 -3.11 3.13
CA LEU A 119 16.30 -2.32 3.15
C LEU A 119 16.37 -1.11 2.20
N THR A 120 17.56 -0.53 2.01
CA THR A 120 17.76 0.59 1.06
C THR A 120 17.56 0.16 -0.39
N ILE A 121 17.84 -1.11 -0.71
CA ILE A 121 17.55 -1.70 -2.02
C ILE A 121 16.09 -2.13 -2.12
N LEU A 122 15.53 -2.72 -1.06
CA LEU A 122 14.16 -3.24 -1.07
C LEU A 122 13.09 -2.14 -1.03
N ALA A 123 13.30 -1.06 -0.28
CA ALA A 123 12.33 0.03 -0.14
C ALA A 123 11.93 0.65 -1.50
N PRO A 124 12.85 1.02 -2.39
CA PRO A 124 12.49 1.49 -3.73
C PRO A 124 11.91 0.39 -4.62
N LEU A 125 12.06 -0.90 -4.32
CA LEU A 125 11.39 -1.99 -5.06
C LEU A 125 9.92 -2.18 -4.66
N CYS A 126 9.51 -1.73 -3.48
CA CYS A 126 8.09 -1.63 -3.11
C CYS A 126 7.33 -0.66 -4.02
N THR A 127 8.05 0.29 -4.63
CA THR A 127 7.45 1.30 -5.52
C THR A 127 7.08 0.75 -6.88
N PRO A 128 7.92 0.01 -7.63
CA PRO A 128 7.52 -0.76 -8.78
C PRO A 128 6.27 -1.60 -8.56
N ILE A 129 6.07 -2.20 -7.37
CA ILE A 129 4.85 -2.96 -7.07
C ILE A 129 3.63 -2.02 -7.07
N SER A 130 3.71 -0.90 -6.34
CA SER A 130 2.66 0.12 -6.27
C SER A 130 2.44 0.89 -7.58
N VAL A 131 3.48 1.02 -8.40
CA VAL A 131 3.48 1.70 -9.70
C VAL A 131 2.91 0.77 -10.77
N SER A 132 3.30 -0.50 -10.77
CA SER A 132 2.83 -1.48 -11.76
C SER A 132 1.32 -1.66 -11.69
N SER A 133 0.73 -1.68 -10.50
CA SER A 133 -0.73 -1.75 -10.35
C SER A 133 -1.43 -0.54 -10.99
N LYS A 134 -0.90 0.66 -10.77
CA LYS A 134 -1.41 1.91 -11.37
C LYS A 134 -1.20 1.94 -12.87
N VAL A 135 -0.04 1.52 -13.37
CA VAL A 135 0.28 1.46 -14.80
C VAL A 135 -0.65 0.47 -15.51
N VAL A 136 -0.84 -0.73 -14.94
CA VAL A 136 -1.77 -1.72 -15.48
C VAL A 136 -3.20 -1.15 -15.54
N GLN A 137 -3.65 -0.46 -14.48
CA GLN A 137 -4.95 0.20 -14.47
C GLN A 137 -5.07 1.27 -15.57
N LEU A 138 -4.05 2.10 -15.73
CA LEU A 138 -4.03 3.16 -16.74
C LEU A 138 -4.07 2.58 -18.17
N VAL A 139 -3.27 1.54 -18.42
CA VAL A 139 -3.26 0.81 -19.69
C VAL A 139 -4.62 0.15 -19.96
N ALA A 140 -5.26 -0.42 -18.93
CA ALA A 140 -6.59 -1.02 -19.06
C ALA A 140 -7.64 0.02 -19.49
N ILE A 141 -7.61 1.23 -18.93
CA ILE A 141 -8.51 2.33 -19.32
C ILE A 141 -8.29 2.72 -20.79
N PHE A 142 -7.03 2.93 -21.19
CA PHE A 142 -6.71 3.31 -22.56
C PHE A 142 -7.08 2.23 -23.58
N ARG A 143 -6.85 0.95 -23.26
CA ARG A 143 -7.21 -0.18 -24.13
C ARG A 143 -8.72 -0.35 -24.24
N ALA A 144 -9.44 -0.28 -23.13
CA ALA A 144 -10.89 -0.42 -23.11
C ALA A 144 -11.61 0.81 -23.71
N LYS A 145 -10.96 1.99 -23.72
CA LYS A 145 -11.58 3.29 -24.00
C LYS A 145 -12.84 3.54 -23.16
N ASN A 146 -12.91 2.89 -22.00
CA ASN A 146 -14.01 2.95 -21.06
C ASN A 146 -13.42 2.95 -19.62
N ALA A 147 -14.05 3.70 -18.73
CA ALA A 147 -13.70 3.82 -17.32
C ALA A 147 -14.92 3.68 -16.39
N ASP A 148 -15.97 2.97 -16.82
CA ASP A 148 -17.19 2.78 -16.02
C ASP A 148 -16.90 2.09 -14.68
N THR A 149 -16.02 1.08 -14.66
CA THR A 149 -15.60 0.35 -13.45
C THR A 149 -14.59 1.11 -12.59
N VAL A 150 -14.02 2.22 -13.10
CA VAL A 150 -12.96 2.97 -12.42
C VAL A 150 -13.55 4.21 -11.75
N SER A 151 -13.49 4.28 -10.42
CA SER A 151 -13.98 5.43 -9.64
C SER A 151 -12.98 6.59 -9.65
N PRO A 152 -13.30 7.77 -10.24
CA PRO A 152 -12.42 8.93 -10.19
C PRO A 152 -12.17 9.43 -8.77
N ILE A 153 -13.16 9.30 -7.88
CA ILE A 153 -13.06 9.72 -6.47
C ILE A 153 -12.00 8.88 -5.74
N THR A 154 -11.96 7.57 -5.99
CA THR A 154 -10.95 6.68 -5.41
C THR A 154 -9.53 7.09 -5.83
N TRP A 155 -9.36 7.45 -7.10
CA TRP A 155 -8.06 7.89 -7.62
C TRP A 155 -7.68 9.30 -7.19
N PHE A 156 -8.66 10.18 -6.98
CA PHE A 156 -8.45 11.48 -6.34
C PHE A 156 -7.94 11.32 -4.91
N ILE A 157 -8.62 10.49 -4.09
CA ILE A 157 -8.19 10.19 -2.72
C ILE A 157 -6.77 9.61 -2.74
N SER A 158 -6.48 8.68 -3.64
CA SER A 158 -5.13 8.13 -3.80
C SER A 158 -4.10 9.21 -4.13
N ALA A 159 -4.37 10.10 -5.09
CA ALA A 159 -3.46 11.18 -5.44
C ALA A 159 -3.23 12.15 -4.27
N PHE A 160 -4.31 12.50 -3.56
CA PHE A 160 -4.25 13.37 -2.38
C PHE A 160 -3.42 12.75 -1.25
N THR A 161 -3.65 11.49 -0.89
CA THR A 161 -2.88 10.79 0.14
C THR A 161 -1.40 10.70 -0.22
N ASN A 162 -1.07 10.36 -1.48
CA ASN A 162 0.33 10.31 -1.91
C ASN A 162 0.97 11.71 -1.89
N LEU A 163 0.21 12.78 -2.20
CA LEU A 163 0.71 14.15 -2.14
C LEU A 163 0.97 14.59 -0.69
N THR A 164 0.06 14.26 0.23
CA THR A 164 0.27 14.42 1.67
C THR A 164 1.57 13.75 2.11
N ARG A 165 1.86 12.53 1.62
CA ARG A 165 3.10 11.80 1.93
C ARG A 165 4.35 12.49 1.40
N VAL A 166 4.31 13.02 0.17
CA VAL A 166 5.41 13.84 -0.36
C VAL A 166 5.69 15.01 0.58
N PHE A 167 4.65 15.70 1.04
CA PHE A 167 4.79 16.83 1.94
C PHE A 167 5.35 16.43 3.32
N THR A 168 4.81 15.38 3.95
CA THR A 168 5.28 14.96 5.28
C THR A 168 6.71 14.42 5.24
N ILE A 169 7.08 13.63 4.24
CA ILE A 169 8.45 13.14 4.07
C ILE A 169 9.42 14.31 3.87
N TRP A 170 9.04 15.29 3.04
CA TRP A 170 9.86 16.47 2.81
C TRP A 170 10.11 17.27 4.10
N MET A 171 9.15 17.29 5.02
CA MET A 171 9.26 17.98 6.31
C MET A 171 9.99 17.19 7.39
N ASP A 172 9.82 15.86 7.43
CA ASP A 172 10.34 15.03 8.52
C ASP A 172 11.75 14.49 8.26
N SER A 173 12.01 13.94 7.06
CA SER A 173 13.26 13.22 6.77
C SER A 173 14.00 13.70 5.52
N ALA A 174 13.29 14.34 4.58
CA ALA A 174 13.79 14.73 3.26
C ALA A 174 14.45 13.57 2.48
N ASP A 175 14.03 12.33 2.75
CA ASP A 175 14.55 11.14 2.08
C ASP A 175 14.17 11.12 0.60
N ILE A 176 15.17 11.24 -0.27
CA ILE A 176 15.02 11.31 -1.72
C ILE A 176 14.38 10.04 -2.30
N LEU A 177 14.68 8.86 -1.73
CA LEU A 177 14.11 7.60 -2.18
C LEU A 177 12.60 7.59 -1.91
N LEU A 178 12.20 7.89 -0.67
CA LEU A 178 10.79 7.95 -0.30
C LEU A 178 10.05 9.04 -1.07
N LEU A 179 10.65 10.23 -1.22
CA LEU A 179 10.08 11.33 -2.00
C LEU A 179 9.82 10.93 -3.46
N GLY A 180 10.83 10.35 -4.14
CA GLY A 180 10.68 9.89 -5.52
C GLY A 180 9.52 8.91 -5.68
N ASN A 181 9.40 7.97 -4.75
CA ASN A 181 8.36 6.94 -4.76
C ASN A 181 6.94 7.52 -4.67
N PHE A 182 6.73 8.48 -3.76
CA PHE A 182 5.43 9.11 -3.59
C PHE A 182 5.12 10.11 -4.71
N ILE A 183 6.11 10.83 -5.24
CA ILE A 183 5.93 11.71 -6.40
C ILE A 183 5.45 10.92 -7.62
N ILE A 184 6.09 9.79 -7.93
CA ILE A 184 5.65 8.91 -9.03
C ILE A 184 4.22 8.43 -8.79
N SER A 185 3.88 8.06 -7.54
CA SER A 185 2.53 7.63 -7.19
C SER A 185 1.49 8.73 -7.35
N VAL A 186 1.80 9.99 -7.02
CA VAL A 186 0.93 11.15 -7.27
C VAL A 186 0.65 11.32 -8.76
N ILE A 187 1.70 11.28 -9.59
CA ILE A 187 1.60 11.46 -11.05
C ILE A 187 0.70 10.38 -11.65
N LEU A 188 0.92 9.12 -11.28
CA LEU A 188 0.15 8.00 -11.81
C LEU A 188 -1.31 8.01 -11.33
N SER A 189 -1.55 8.24 -10.04
CA SER A 189 -2.92 8.30 -9.51
C SER A 189 -3.70 9.46 -10.14
N SER A 190 -3.06 10.62 -10.34
CA SER A 190 -3.66 11.75 -11.04
C SER A 190 -3.96 11.43 -12.50
N SER A 191 -3.03 10.76 -13.20
CA SER A 191 -3.21 10.34 -14.60
C SER A 191 -4.40 9.39 -14.77
N ILE A 192 -4.57 8.45 -13.85
CA ILE A 192 -5.73 7.53 -13.84
C ILE A 192 -7.02 8.28 -13.57
N MET A 193 -7.01 9.20 -12.58
CA MET A 193 -8.17 10.04 -12.28
C MET A 193 -8.62 10.84 -13.51
N PHE A 194 -7.71 11.56 -14.16
CA PHE A 194 -8.03 12.36 -15.34
C PHE A 194 -8.50 11.49 -16.51
N SER A 195 -7.84 10.34 -16.74
CA SER A 195 -8.25 9.40 -17.79
C SER A 195 -9.66 8.85 -17.52
N ALA A 196 -9.98 8.51 -16.27
CA ALA A 196 -11.30 8.02 -15.90
C ALA A 196 -12.39 9.07 -16.11
N ILE A 197 -12.13 10.34 -15.76
CA ILE A 197 -13.05 11.46 -16.00
C ILE A 197 -13.26 11.66 -17.51
N TYR A 198 -12.17 11.68 -18.28
CA TYR A 198 -12.21 11.89 -19.73
C TYR A 198 -13.05 10.82 -20.44
N TYR A 199 -12.77 9.53 -20.22
CA TYR A 199 -13.49 8.44 -20.88
C TYR A 199 -14.94 8.28 -20.39
N ARG A 200 -15.25 8.67 -19.14
CA ARG A 200 -16.65 8.73 -18.67
C ARG A 200 -17.44 9.87 -19.33
N ARG A 201 -16.80 10.99 -19.63
CA ARG A 201 -17.43 12.14 -20.30
C ARG A 201 -17.58 11.90 -21.81
N HIS A 202 -16.60 11.24 -22.42
CA HIS A 202 -16.59 10.88 -23.83
C HIS A 202 -16.93 9.40 -24.04
N ARG A 203 -18.09 8.95 -23.51
CA ARG A 203 -18.54 7.57 -23.71
C ARG A 203 -18.68 7.30 -25.21
N VAL A 204 -17.84 6.43 -25.74
CA VAL A 204 -18.11 5.80 -27.04
C VAL A 204 -19.24 4.81 -26.76
N LYS A 205 -20.45 5.06 -27.29
CA LYS A 205 -21.53 4.06 -27.27
C LYS A 205 -20.99 2.81 -27.95
N GLN A 206 -20.78 1.74 -27.18
CA GLN A 206 -20.60 0.41 -27.75
C GLN A 206 -21.99 -0.04 -28.20
N ASN A 207 -22.21 0.00 -29.52
CA ASN A 207 -23.38 -0.60 -30.18
C ASN A 207 -23.26 -2.13 -30.13
#